data_AF-A0A068YRR9-F1
#
_entry.id   AF-A0A068YRR9-F1
#
_cell.length_a   1.000
_cell.length_b   1.000
_cell.length_c   1.000
_cell.angle_alpha   90.00
_cell.angle_beta   90.00
_cell.angle_gamma   90.00
#
_symmetry.space_group_name_H-M   'P 1'
#
loop_
_entity.id
_entity.type
_entity.pdbx_description
1 polymer ?
#
loop_
_entity_poly.entity_id
_entity_poly.type
_entity_poly.pdbx_seq_one_letter_code
_entity_poly.pdbx_strand_id
1 'polypeptide(L)'
;MPGRFQWKILPLIDAANGKTENFFSLLCMPLLRPSRDEDIAAITAIYAHHALHGTGTFEANPPSAGDMAARRSDERSKGLPYLVAEQDGKIPGFAYGNWFKPRPA
;
A
#
# COMPACT_ATOMS: atom_id res chain seq x y z
N MET A 1 23.81 -17.39 36.03
CA MET A 1 22.85 -17.70 34.95
C MET A 1 21.96 -16.48 34.76
N PRO A 2 21.95 -15.81 33.59
CA PRO A 2 21.22 -14.55 33.44
C PRO A 2 19.73 -14.82 33.21
N GLY A 3 18.90 -13.98 33.85
CA GLY A 3 17.45 -14.10 33.90
C GLY A 3 16.77 -13.89 32.55
N ARG A 4 15.75 -14.70 32.30
CA ARG A 4 14.86 -14.63 31.15
C ARG A 4 13.90 -13.44 31.34
N PHE A 5 14.13 -12.33 30.65
CA PHE A 5 13.16 -11.24 30.59
C PHE A 5 11.94 -11.70 29.79
N GLN A 6 10.83 -11.93 30.48
CA GLN A 6 9.54 -12.26 29.88
C GLN A 6 8.75 -10.96 29.71
N TRP A 7 8.70 -10.42 28.49
CA TRP A 7 7.87 -9.28 28.15
C TRP A 7 6.40 -9.74 28.11
N LYS A 8 5.63 -9.48 29.16
CA LYS A 8 4.19 -9.70 29.18
C LYS A 8 3.51 -8.36 28.92
N ILE A 9 3.13 -8.11 27.66
CA ILE A 9 2.23 -7.01 27.33
C ILE A 9 0.85 -7.42 27.89
N LEU A 10 0.52 -6.93 29.08
CA LEU A 10 -0.84 -6.97 29.59
C LEU A 10 -1.64 -5.94 28.80
N PRO A 11 -2.80 -6.28 28.21
CA PRO A 11 -3.69 -5.25 27.71
C PRO A 11 -4.13 -4.40 28.92
N LEU A 12 -3.92 -3.09 28.84
CA LEU A 12 -4.46 -2.14 29.80
C LEU A 12 -5.98 -2.17 29.64
N ILE A 13 -6.66 -2.89 30.53
CA ILE A 13 -8.11 -2.93 30.62
C ILE A 13 -8.57 -1.53 31.05
N ASP A 14 -9.36 -0.87 30.22
CA ASP A 14 -10.11 0.32 30.62
C ASP A 14 -11.11 -0.10 31.71
N ALA A 15 -10.82 0.30 32.95
CA ALA A 15 -11.57 -0.09 34.14
C ALA A 15 -12.99 0.52 34.20
N ALA A 16 -13.41 1.33 33.23
CA ALA A 16 -14.71 1.98 33.24
C ALA A 16 -15.83 1.22 32.50
N ASN A 17 -15.52 0.35 31.52
CA ASN A 17 -16.57 -0.16 30.62
C ASN A 17 -16.53 -1.65 30.26
N GLY A 18 -15.58 -2.45 30.73
CA GLY A 18 -15.59 -3.92 30.54
C GLY A 18 -15.59 -4.39 29.08
N LYS A 19 -15.42 -3.48 28.11
CA LYS A 19 -15.29 -3.78 26.70
C LYS A 19 -13.83 -3.81 26.34
N THR A 20 -13.35 -4.97 25.88
CA THR A 20 -12.10 -5.08 25.12
C THR A 20 -12.31 -4.46 23.74
N GLU A 21 -12.47 -3.15 23.69
CA GLU A 21 -12.40 -2.42 22.43
C GLU A 21 -10.91 -2.39 22.07
N ASN A 22 -10.56 -3.11 20.99
CA ASN A 22 -9.19 -3.27 20.54
C ASN A 22 -8.58 -1.89 20.26
N PHE A 23 -7.80 -1.35 21.20
CA PHE A 23 -7.04 -0.10 21.02
C PHE A 23 -6.13 -0.13 19.79
N PHE A 24 -5.78 -1.32 19.28
CA PHE A 24 -5.10 -1.49 18.00
C PHE A 24 -5.89 -0.93 16.80
N SER A 25 -7.21 -0.76 16.93
CA SER A 25 -8.05 -0.11 15.93
C SER A 25 -7.95 1.42 15.93
N LEU A 26 -7.42 2.03 17.00
CA LEU A 26 -7.24 3.50 17.10
C LEU A 26 -5.90 3.97 16.49
N LEU A 27 -4.96 3.06 16.27
CA LEU A 27 -3.79 3.28 15.42
C LEU A 27 -4.13 2.69 14.05
N CYS A 28 -4.82 3.49 13.24
CA CYS A 28 -5.18 3.18 11.87
C CYS A 28 -3.92 2.88 11.04
N MET A 29 -3.44 1.64 11.09
CA MET A 29 -2.29 1.18 10.33
C MET A 29 -2.79 0.67 8.98
N PRO A 30 -2.34 1.23 7.85
CA PRO A 30 -2.72 0.71 6.54
C PRO A 30 -2.21 -0.71 6.37
N LEU A 31 -3.10 -1.62 5.94
CA LEU A 31 -2.76 -2.98 5.58
C LEU A 31 -2.07 -2.99 4.21
N LEU A 32 -0.80 -3.38 4.18
CA LEU A 32 -0.08 -3.57 2.92
C LEU A 32 -0.40 -4.96 2.35
N ARG A 33 -0.92 -5.02 1.13
CA ARG A 33 -1.25 -6.28 0.46
C ARG A 33 -0.91 -6.26 -1.03
N PRO A 34 -0.79 -7.43 -1.69
CA PRO A 34 -0.76 -7.50 -3.14
C PRO A 34 -2.00 -6.84 -3.75
N SER A 35 -1.76 -6.04 -4.78
CA SER A 35 -2.81 -5.43 -5.59
C SER A 35 -3.66 -6.50 -6.28
N ARG A 36 -4.93 -6.19 -6.51
CA ARG A 36 -5.95 -6.99 -7.20
C ARG A 36 -6.52 -6.17 -8.36
N ASP A 37 -7.31 -6.82 -9.21
CA ASP A 37 -7.88 -6.15 -10.39
C ASP A 37 -8.90 -5.07 -9.98
N GLU A 38 -9.58 -5.27 -8.87
CA GLU A 38 -10.49 -4.30 -8.25
C GLU A 38 -9.80 -2.99 -7.84
N ASP A 39 -8.49 -3.04 -7.53
CA ASP A 39 -7.73 -1.86 -7.09
C ASP A 39 -7.33 -0.94 -8.25
N ILE A 40 -7.43 -1.42 -9.51
CA ILE A 40 -6.95 -0.67 -10.68
C ILE A 40 -7.59 0.71 -10.77
N ALA A 41 -8.89 0.82 -10.53
CA ALA A 41 -9.58 2.10 -10.58
C ALA A 41 -9.00 3.12 -9.59
N ALA A 42 -8.69 2.68 -8.35
CA ALA A 42 -8.08 3.53 -7.33
C ALA A 42 -6.63 3.88 -7.67
N ILE A 43 -5.85 2.91 -8.13
CA ILE A 43 -4.45 3.11 -8.57
C ILE A 43 -4.39 4.12 -9.72
N THR A 44 -5.27 3.98 -10.73
CA THR A 44 -5.35 4.91 -11.86
C THR A 44 -5.69 6.33 -11.41
N ALA A 45 -6.63 6.48 -10.46
CA ALA A 45 -6.98 7.80 -9.93
C ALA A 45 -5.80 8.47 -9.20
N ILE A 46 -5.07 7.71 -8.38
CA ILE A 46 -3.86 8.20 -7.68
C ILE A 46 -2.78 8.59 -8.69
N TYR A 47 -2.50 7.71 -9.66
CA TYR A 47 -1.49 7.98 -10.70
C TYR A 47 -1.86 9.24 -11.50
N ALA A 48 -3.13 9.36 -11.92
CA ALA A 48 -3.60 10.49 -12.69
C ALA A 48 -3.48 11.81 -11.93
N HIS A 49 -3.78 11.82 -10.63
CA HIS A 49 -3.58 12.99 -9.79
C HIS A 49 -2.11 13.44 -9.80
N HIS A 50 -1.17 12.51 -9.60
CA HIS A 50 0.26 12.83 -9.59
C HIS A 50 0.85 13.16 -10.96
N ALA A 51 0.28 12.62 -12.05
CA ALA A 51 0.67 12.98 -13.42
C ALA A 51 0.28 14.41 -13.78
N LEU A 52 -0.91 14.85 -13.36
CA LEU A 52 -1.43 16.18 -13.70
C LEU A 52 -0.94 17.28 -12.75
N HIS A 53 -0.70 16.96 -11.48
CA HIS A 53 -0.43 17.96 -10.43
C HIS A 53 0.93 17.81 -9.76
N GLY A 54 1.71 16.78 -10.12
CA GLY A 54 3.00 16.48 -9.53
C GLY A 54 4.14 16.52 -10.53
N THR A 55 5.36 16.49 -10.01
CA THR A 55 6.61 16.35 -10.80
C THR A 55 7.27 14.98 -10.60
N GLY A 56 6.59 14.06 -9.90
CA GLY A 56 7.09 12.72 -9.59
C GLY A 56 7.03 11.75 -10.76
N THR A 57 6.29 12.07 -11.82
CA THR A 57 6.28 11.33 -13.07
C THR A 57 6.58 12.27 -14.23
N PHE A 58 7.23 11.75 -15.27
CA PHE A 58 7.47 12.46 -16.52
C PHE A 58 6.32 12.29 -17.52
N GLU A 59 5.28 11.53 -17.16
CA GLU A 59 4.09 11.33 -18.01
C GLU A 59 3.13 12.53 -17.86
N ALA A 60 2.98 13.33 -18.92
CA ALA A 60 2.08 14.48 -18.93
C ALA A 60 0.60 14.10 -19.15
N ASN A 61 0.34 12.97 -19.82
CA ASN A 61 -1.00 12.46 -20.06
C ASN A 61 -1.23 11.22 -19.19
N PRO A 62 -2.23 11.24 -18.28
CA PRO A 62 -2.49 10.11 -17.41
C PRO A 62 -2.97 8.89 -18.21
N PRO A 63 -2.46 7.69 -17.91
CA PRO A 63 -2.85 6.44 -18.56
C PRO A 63 -4.31 6.07 -18.25
N SER A 64 -4.93 5.31 -19.15
CA SER A 64 -6.25 4.73 -18.90
C SER A 64 -6.21 3.60 -17.86
N ALA A 65 -7.37 3.20 -17.35
CA ALA A 65 -7.47 2.04 -16.46
C ALA A 65 -6.98 0.74 -17.13
N GLY A 66 -7.24 0.58 -18.44
CA GLY A 66 -6.75 -0.56 -19.22
C GLY A 66 -5.23 -0.57 -19.34
N ASP A 67 -4.62 0.59 -19.58
CA ASP A 67 -3.16 0.72 -19.64
C ASP A 67 -2.52 0.40 -18.28
N MET A 68 -3.11 0.89 -17.19
CA MET A 68 -2.63 0.60 -15.83
C MET A 68 -2.77 -0.88 -15.48
N ALA A 69 -3.86 -1.53 -15.89
CA ALA A 69 -4.03 -2.98 -15.71
C ALA A 69 -2.97 -3.78 -16.49
N ALA A 70 -2.69 -3.39 -17.74
CA ALA A 70 -1.66 -4.03 -18.55
C ALA A 70 -0.25 -3.86 -17.92
N ARG A 71 0.11 -2.64 -17.50
CA ARG A 71 1.39 -2.36 -16.82
C ARG A 71 1.57 -3.23 -15.57
N ARG A 72 0.55 -3.29 -14.70
CA ARG A 72 0.56 -4.15 -13.51
C ARG A 72 0.76 -5.61 -13.85
N SER A 73 0.06 -6.11 -14.86
CA SER A 73 0.19 -7.50 -15.31
C SER A 73 1.61 -7.81 -15.79
N ASP A 74 2.21 -6.89 -16.55
CA ASP A 74 3.59 -7.01 -17.05
C ASP A 74 4.64 -6.99 -15.95
N GLU A 75 4.45 -6.19 -14.91
CA GLU A 75 5.38 -6.16 -13.76
C GLU A 75 5.26 -7.43 -12.92
N ARG A 76 4.02 -7.89 -12.71
CA ARG A 76 3.75 -9.11 -11.95
C ARG A 76 4.22 -10.36 -12.68
N SER A 77 4.15 -10.40 -14.02
CA SER A 77 4.69 -11.50 -14.82
C SER A 77 6.22 -11.61 -14.76
N LYS A 78 6.90 -10.49 -14.48
CA LYS A 78 8.34 -10.43 -14.20
C LYS A 78 8.69 -10.84 -12.75
N GLY A 79 7.70 -11.25 -11.96
CA GLY A 79 7.88 -11.58 -10.54
C GLY A 79 8.11 -10.36 -9.64
N LEU A 80 7.85 -9.14 -10.14
CA LEU A 80 8.04 -7.92 -9.36
C LEU A 80 6.83 -7.63 -8.47
N PRO A 81 7.04 -7.03 -7.29
CA PRO A 81 5.96 -6.72 -6.38
C PRO A 81 5.10 -5.58 -6.93
N TYR A 82 3.78 -5.70 -6.75
CA TYR A 82 2.81 -4.64 -6.97
C TYR A 82 1.84 -4.62 -5.79
N LEU A 83 1.99 -3.63 -4.92
CA LEU A 83 1.37 -3.55 -3.60
C LEU A 83 0.43 -2.35 -3.51
N VAL A 84 -0.61 -2.49 -2.70
CA VAL A 84 -1.50 -1.40 -2.29
C VAL A 84 -1.49 -1.29 -0.77
N ALA A 85 -1.56 -0.06 -0.28
CA ALA A 85 -1.91 0.24 1.10
C ALA A 85 -3.43 0.33 1.17
N GLU A 86 -4.08 -0.52 1.97
CA GLU A 86 -5.51 -0.45 2.24
C GLU A 86 -5.77 0.10 3.64
N GLN A 87 -6.65 1.09 3.73
CA GLN A 87 -7.06 1.70 4.99
C GLN A 87 -8.55 1.98 4.93
N ASP A 88 -9.32 1.39 5.85
CA ASP A 88 -10.78 1.56 5.93
C ASP A 88 -11.50 1.30 4.60
N GLY A 89 -11.08 0.27 3.87
CA GLY A 89 -11.62 -0.10 2.54
C GLY A 89 -11.25 0.87 1.41
N LYS A 90 -10.37 1.84 1.66
CA LYS A 90 -9.82 2.76 0.66
C LYS A 90 -8.37 2.42 0.36
N ILE A 91 -7.92 2.80 -0.83
CA ILE A 91 -6.52 2.67 -1.24
C ILE A 91 -5.90 4.06 -1.23
N PRO A 92 -5.27 4.52 -0.12
CA PRO A 92 -4.57 5.80 -0.10
C PRO A 92 -3.26 5.80 -0.90
N GLY A 93 -2.70 4.63 -1.25
CA GLY A 93 -1.43 4.56 -1.94
C GLY A 93 -1.12 3.18 -2.53
N PHE A 94 -0.18 3.15 -3.45
CA PHE A 94 0.32 1.93 -4.08
C PHE A 94 1.82 2.05 -4.36
N ALA A 95 2.48 0.90 -4.52
CA ALA A 95 3.90 0.83 -4.85
C ALA A 95 4.16 -0.37 -5.76
N TYR A 96 5.07 -0.23 -6.72
CA TYR A 96 5.43 -1.32 -7.63
C TYR A 96 6.92 -1.30 -7.94
N GLY A 97 7.45 -2.49 -8.24
CA GLY A 97 8.81 -2.65 -8.75
C GLY A 97 8.84 -2.63 -10.27
N ASN A 98 9.86 -1.99 -10.85
CA ASN A 98 10.18 -2.08 -12.27
C ASN A 98 11.69 -2.24 -12.44
N TRP A 99 12.12 -2.98 -13.47
CA TRP A 99 13.54 -3.10 -13.80
C TRP A 99 14.06 -1.77 -14.36
N PHE A 100 15.21 -1.34 -13.86
CA PHE A 100 15.85 -0.14 -14.38
C PHE A 100 16.20 -0.33 -15.86
N LYS A 101 15.76 0.59 -16.73
CA LYS A 101 16.12 0.58 -18.15
C LYS A 101 17.57 1.06 -18.30
N PRO A 102 18.49 0.26 -18.86
CA PRO A 102 19.87 0.70 -19.09
C PRO A 102 19.87 1.93 -20.00
N ARG A 103 20.60 2.99 -19.62
CA ARG A 103 20.92 4.09 -20.53
C ARG A 103 22.36 3.92 -21.01
N PRO A 104 22.63 4.02 -22.33
CA PRO A 104 24.00 4.14 -22.81
C PRO A 104 24.66 5.38 -22.20
N ALA A 105 25.95 5.28 -21.89
CA ALA A 105 26.76 6.33 -21.29
C ALA A 105 27.13 7.43 -22.28
#